data_AF-A0AAE6IRU8-F1
#
_entry.id   AF-A0AAE6IRU8-F1
#
_cell.length_a   1.000
_cell.length_b   1.000
_cell.length_c   1.000
_cell.angle_alpha   90.00
_cell.angle_beta   90.00
_cell.angle_gamma   90.00
#
_symmetry.space_group_name_H-M   'P 1'
#
loop_
_entity.id
_entity.type
_entity.pdbx_description
1 polymer ?
#
loop_
_entity_poly.entity_id
_entity_poly.type
_entity_poly.pdbx_seq_one_letter_code
_entity_poly.pdbx_strand_id
1 'polypeptide(L)'
;MEHCSKRQAKKEIIKLIVGASFNLKTLFNDEKYSSEKESYSFAKSNYEEKEAVLESLLGDGFGLILRAKAVYDSSVLSEILGNETYLSFAKVKIYDKHKEDLAKLKKVIKTYHADEFKKVFAEANIQGNYCSYVGSCKKNGKKVPIEKRADKDAFYDFLKKILKDEKAKNSDADYAFILNEIELKTFLPKQVSKKNANIPYQLRRMELEKIVNNAEKYFSFLSEKDEYGTVKEKIIQLLTFKRPYYIGIIQDTHKEKFPDRCWVVKKENAKNEKITPWNFYDHIDEDKTAEAFITSRTNKCTYLIGEDVLPRNSLLYMEYTVLNELNNLKVSVDGVNIFDVKLKKKIYEQVFKQRKEVSKKTIADF
;
A
#
# COMPACT_ATOMS: atom_id res chain seq x y z
N MET A 1 3.21 19.29 -30.70
CA MET A 1 3.94 18.57 -29.61
C MET A 1 3.06 18.28 -28.38
N GLU A 2 2.21 19.22 -27.92
CA GLU A 2 1.30 19.00 -26.77
C GLU A 2 0.37 17.77 -26.88
N HIS A 3 -0.20 17.49 -28.05
CA HIS A 3 -1.07 16.31 -28.23
C HIS A 3 -0.33 14.98 -28.05
N CYS A 4 0.97 14.92 -28.37
CA CYS A 4 1.80 13.73 -28.17
C CYS A 4 2.10 13.51 -26.68
N SER A 5 2.44 14.59 -25.96
CA SER A 5 2.70 14.58 -24.52
C SER A 5 1.45 14.16 -23.71
N LYS A 6 0.27 14.73 -24.02
CA LYS A 6 -1.00 14.33 -23.37
C LYS A 6 -1.35 12.86 -23.60
N ARG A 7 -1.01 12.28 -24.76
CA ARG A 7 -1.21 10.85 -25.05
C ARG A 7 -0.26 9.96 -24.26
N GLN A 8 0.97 10.40 -24.04
CA GLN A 8 1.95 9.66 -23.23
C GLN A 8 1.58 9.67 -21.75
N ALA A 9 1.18 10.82 -21.19
CA ALA A 9 0.69 10.90 -19.82
C ALA A 9 -0.53 9.99 -19.57
N LYS A 10 -1.48 9.95 -20.50
CA LYS A 10 -2.64 9.01 -20.44
C LYS A 10 -2.21 7.54 -20.40
N LYS A 11 -1.18 7.16 -21.17
CA LYS A 11 -0.65 5.79 -21.12
C LYS A 11 -0.05 5.45 -19.75
N GLU A 12 0.65 6.39 -19.11
CA GLU A 12 1.20 6.19 -17.77
C GLU A 12 0.10 6.08 -16.70
N ILE A 13 -0.99 6.85 -16.83
CA ILE A 13 -2.17 6.68 -15.96
C ILE A 13 -2.78 5.28 -16.13
N ILE A 14 -2.87 4.78 -17.36
CA ILE A 14 -3.36 3.41 -17.62
C ILE A 14 -2.41 2.40 -16.96
N LYS A 15 -1.09 2.56 -17.11
CA LYS A 15 -0.11 1.67 -16.48
C LYS A 15 -0.24 1.66 -14.95
N LEU A 16 -0.43 2.83 -14.34
CA LEU A 16 -0.71 2.99 -12.91
C LEU A 16 -1.91 2.13 -12.48
N ILE A 17 -3.09 2.35 -13.08
CA ILE A 17 -4.34 1.70 -12.64
C ILE A 17 -4.38 0.19 -12.92
N VAL A 18 -3.60 -0.31 -13.87
CA VAL A 18 -3.47 -1.76 -14.14
C VAL A 18 -2.29 -2.41 -13.40
N GLY A 19 -1.56 -1.64 -12.58
CA GLY A 19 -0.44 -2.12 -11.77
C GLY A 19 0.85 -2.34 -12.55
N ALA A 20 0.94 -1.89 -13.80
CA ALA A 20 2.17 -1.92 -14.58
C ALA A 20 3.20 -0.89 -14.08
N SER A 21 4.43 -1.07 -14.53
CA SER A 21 5.54 -0.17 -14.22
C SER A 21 5.35 1.20 -14.89
N PHE A 22 5.32 2.29 -14.13
CA PHE A 22 5.13 3.65 -14.63
C PHE A 22 6.32 4.57 -14.34
N ASN A 23 6.39 5.71 -15.05
CA ASN A 23 7.44 6.74 -14.93
C ASN A 23 6.86 8.13 -14.60
N LEU A 24 7.41 8.79 -13.58
CA LEU A 24 6.90 10.08 -13.08
C LEU A 24 7.10 11.24 -14.06
N LYS A 25 8.24 11.32 -14.73
CA LYS A 25 8.52 12.35 -15.74
C LYS A 25 7.45 12.33 -16.82
N THR A 26 7.14 11.15 -17.37
CA THR A 26 6.14 11.01 -18.44
C THR A 26 4.72 11.23 -17.93
N LEU A 27 4.42 10.83 -16.68
CA LEU A 27 3.11 11.01 -16.07
C LEU A 27 2.74 12.48 -15.86
N PHE A 28 3.65 13.25 -15.28
CA PHE A 28 3.44 14.67 -14.94
C PHE A 28 3.92 15.62 -16.05
N ASN A 29 4.63 15.11 -17.05
CA ASN A 29 5.28 15.90 -18.10
C ASN A 29 6.16 17.03 -17.51
N ASP A 30 6.94 16.69 -16.48
CA ASP A 30 7.74 17.63 -15.71
C ASP A 30 9.19 17.14 -15.62
N GLU A 31 10.12 17.96 -16.11
CA GLU A 31 11.56 17.66 -16.16
C GLU A 31 12.20 17.57 -14.78
N LYS A 32 11.55 18.10 -13.72
CA LYS A 32 12.07 17.94 -12.35
C LYS A 32 12.14 16.47 -11.91
N TYR A 33 11.39 15.59 -12.56
CA TYR A 33 11.42 14.15 -12.32
C TYR A 33 12.36 13.39 -13.27
N SER A 34 13.13 14.08 -14.11
CA SER A 34 14.07 13.44 -15.06
C SER A 34 15.25 12.74 -14.39
N SER A 35 15.60 13.15 -13.17
CA SER A 35 16.60 12.47 -12.33
C SER A 35 16.07 11.17 -11.74
N GLU A 36 14.75 10.97 -11.72
CA GLU A 36 14.11 9.78 -11.18
C GLU A 36 14.19 8.62 -12.19
N LYS A 37 15.13 7.71 -11.94
CA LYS A 37 15.35 6.52 -12.79
C LYS A 37 14.57 5.31 -12.29
N GLU A 38 13.97 5.37 -11.11
CA GLU A 38 13.19 4.26 -10.59
C GLU A 38 11.87 4.09 -11.33
N SER A 39 11.48 2.83 -11.50
CA SER A 39 10.15 2.47 -11.99
C SER A 39 9.29 1.95 -10.84
N TYR A 40 8.10 2.52 -10.72
CA TYR A 40 7.12 2.23 -9.68
C TYR A 40 6.01 1.33 -10.22
N SER A 41 5.43 0.48 -9.38
CA SER A 41 4.30 -0.39 -9.73
C SER A 41 3.56 -0.80 -8.46
N PHE A 42 2.24 -0.68 -8.46
CA PHE A 42 1.40 -1.10 -7.33
C PHE A 42 1.40 -2.62 -7.11
N ALA A 43 1.79 -3.41 -8.12
CA ALA A 43 1.84 -4.86 -8.04
C ALA A 43 3.13 -5.40 -7.38
N LYS A 44 4.14 -4.54 -7.16
CA LYS A 44 5.43 -4.94 -6.56
C LYS A 44 5.35 -4.90 -5.03
N SER A 45 6.03 -5.85 -4.38
CA SER A 45 6.01 -6.01 -2.92
C SER A 45 6.72 -4.89 -2.15
N ASN A 46 7.56 -4.09 -2.80
CA ASN A 46 8.26 -2.95 -2.20
C ASN A 46 7.55 -1.62 -2.49
N TYR A 47 6.30 -1.64 -2.96
CA TYR A 47 5.58 -0.40 -3.22
C TYR A 47 5.37 0.41 -1.94
N GLU A 48 5.04 -0.21 -0.81
CA GLU A 48 4.83 0.49 0.46
C GLU A 48 6.07 1.29 0.91
N GLU A 49 7.27 0.72 0.75
CA GLU A 49 8.54 1.43 1.03
C GLU A 49 8.74 2.63 0.08
N LYS A 50 8.34 2.49 -1.18
CA LYS A 50 8.44 3.53 -2.21
C LYS A 50 7.34 4.58 -2.11
N GLU A 51 6.24 4.29 -1.43
CA GLU A 51 5.09 5.18 -1.30
C GLU A 51 5.45 6.44 -0.52
N ALA A 52 6.19 6.29 0.60
CA ALA A 52 6.68 7.43 1.38
C ALA A 52 7.64 8.33 0.56
N VAL A 53 8.46 7.73 -0.29
CA VAL A 53 9.35 8.47 -1.20
C VAL A 53 8.54 9.23 -2.25
N LEU A 54 7.52 8.58 -2.83
CA LEU A 54 6.61 9.22 -3.78
C LEU A 54 5.82 10.38 -3.16
N GLU A 55 5.33 10.21 -1.94
CA GLU A 55 4.62 11.26 -1.20
C GLU A 55 5.53 12.47 -0.97
N SER A 56 6.75 12.24 -0.47
CA SER A 56 7.72 13.31 -0.25
C SER A 56 8.13 14.02 -1.55
N LEU A 57 8.24 13.29 -2.66
CA LEU A 57 8.67 13.84 -3.95
C LEU A 57 7.55 14.60 -4.67
N LEU A 58 6.31 14.13 -4.55
CA LEU A 58 5.17 14.68 -5.28
C LEU A 58 4.41 15.77 -4.52
N GLY A 59 4.45 15.76 -3.18
CA GLY A 59 3.66 16.66 -2.34
C GLY A 59 2.18 16.62 -2.75
N ASP A 60 1.61 17.77 -3.09
CA ASP A 60 0.21 17.90 -3.56
C ASP A 60 -0.12 17.00 -4.77
N GLY A 61 0.86 16.69 -5.63
CA GLY A 61 0.70 15.80 -6.77
C GLY A 61 0.45 14.34 -6.40
N PHE A 62 0.74 13.95 -5.16
CA PHE A 62 0.56 12.59 -4.66
C PHE A 62 -0.91 12.15 -4.63
N GLY A 63 -1.86 13.10 -4.57
CA GLY A 63 -3.28 12.82 -4.65
C GLY A 63 -3.70 12.05 -5.92
N LEU A 64 -2.99 12.23 -7.04
CA LEU A 64 -3.21 11.43 -8.26
C LEU A 64 -2.84 9.95 -8.04
N ILE A 65 -1.70 9.70 -7.39
CA ILE A 65 -1.20 8.35 -7.10
C ILE A 65 -2.18 7.62 -6.18
N LEU A 66 -2.66 8.27 -5.12
CA LEU A 66 -3.66 7.72 -4.20
C LEU A 66 -4.96 7.31 -4.92
N ARG A 67 -5.47 8.18 -5.80
CA ARG A 67 -6.69 7.89 -6.58
C ARG A 67 -6.48 6.74 -7.55
N ALA A 68 -5.33 6.71 -8.25
CA ALA A 68 -5.00 5.62 -9.16
C ALA A 68 -4.84 4.29 -8.40
N LYS A 69 -4.23 4.32 -7.21
CA LYS A 69 -4.10 3.15 -6.33
C LYS A 69 -5.47 2.63 -5.88
N ALA A 70 -6.40 3.51 -5.53
CA ALA A 70 -7.76 3.11 -5.17
C ALA A 70 -8.48 2.37 -6.31
N VAL A 71 -8.30 2.82 -7.56
CA VAL A 71 -8.83 2.13 -8.75
C VAL A 71 -8.15 0.77 -8.94
N TYR A 72 -6.82 0.70 -8.81
CA TYR A 72 -6.08 -0.56 -8.89
C TYR A 72 -6.54 -1.56 -7.82
N ASP A 73 -6.56 -1.15 -6.55
CA ASP A 73 -7.00 -2.01 -5.43
C ASP A 73 -8.44 -2.49 -5.63
N SER A 74 -9.33 -1.63 -6.15
CA SER A 74 -10.72 -2.01 -6.49
C SER A 74 -10.78 -3.09 -7.57
N SER A 75 -9.93 -3.00 -8.59
CA SER A 75 -9.86 -4.03 -9.64
C SER A 75 -9.31 -5.37 -9.12
N VAL A 76 -8.27 -5.32 -8.28
CA VAL A 76 -7.72 -6.52 -7.61
C VAL A 76 -8.77 -7.15 -6.71
N LEU A 77 -9.54 -6.33 -5.99
CA LEU A 77 -10.62 -6.79 -5.13
C LEU A 77 -11.73 -7.46 -5.94
N SER A 78 -12.14 -6.86 -7.07
CA SER A 78 -13.12 -7.43 -7.98
C SER A 78 -12.66 -8.77 -8.57
N GLU A 79 -11.37 -8.92 -8.87
CA GLU A 79 -10.80 -10.20 -9.31
C GLU A 79 -10.86 -11.26 -8.21
N ILE A 80 -10.53 -10.88 -6.96
CA ILE A 80 -10.53 -11.81 -5.82
C ILE A 80 -11.94 -12.24 -5.44
N LEU A 81 -12.88 -11.30 -5.39
CA LEU A 81 -14.25 -11.53 -4.93
C LEU A 81 -15.13 -12.11 -6.05
N GLY A 82 -14.86 -11.75 -7.31
CA GLY A 82 -15.72 -12.09 -8.44
C GLY A 82 -17.14 -11.55 -8.22
N ASN A 83 -18.13 -12.43 -8.38
CA ASN A 83 -19.54 -12.11 -8.16
C ASN A 83 -20.04 -12.53 -6.77
N GLU A 84 -19.14 -12.84 -5.83
CA GLU A 84 -19.50 -13.32 -4.51
C GLU A 84 -19.78 -12.19 -3.52
N THR A 85 -20.70 -12.44 -2.59
CA THR A 85 -20.96 -11.51 -1.49
C THR A 85 -19.92 -11.62 -0.38
N TYR A 86 -19.41 -12.82 -0.15
CA TYR A 86 -18.47 -13.13 0.94
C TYR A 86 -17.13 -13.60 0.37
N LEU A 87 -16.04 -13.10 0.97
CA LEU A 87 -14.67 -13.48 0.64
C LEU A 87 -14.48 -15.00 0.75
N SER A 88 -15.05 -15.61 1.79
CA SER A 88 -14.99 -17.05 2.02
C SER A 88 -15.58 -17.85 0.85
N PHE A 89 -16.67 -17.38 0.24
CA PHE A 89 -17.27 -18.04 -0.94
C PHE A 89 -16.36 -17.95 -2.16
N ALA A 90 -15.75 -16.78 -2.38
CA ALA A 90 -14.77 -16.61 -3.45
C ALA A 90 -13.53 -17.50 -3.25
N LYS A 91 -13.09 -17.67 -2.00
CA LYS A 91 -11.99 -18.59 -1.66
C LYS A 91 -12.36 -20.05 -1.86
N VAL A 92 -13.61 -20.46 -1.67
CA VAL A 92 -14.09 -21.81 -2.01
C VAL A 92 -14.02 -22.03 -3.53
N LYS A 93 -14.47 -21.07 -4.35
CA LYS A 93 -14.34 -21.17 -5.81
C LYS A 93 -12.89 -21.33 -6.30
N ILE A 94 -11.94 -20.64 -5.65
CA ILE A 94 -10.51 -20.81 -5.94
C ILE A 94 -10.05 -22.24 -5.63
N TYR A 95 -10.51 -22.82 -4.52
CA TYR A 95 -10.19 -24.19 -4.14
C TYR A 95 -10.78 -25.21 -5.12
N ASP A 96 -12.05 -25.04 -5.51
CA ASP A 96 -12.72 -25.93 -6.44
C ASP A 96 -12.08 -25.88 -7.83
N LYS A 97 -11.76 -24.68 -8.33
CA LYS A 97 -11.00 -24.53 -9.57
C LYS A 97 -9.66 -25.23 -9.51
N HIS A 98 -8.91 -25.08 -8.41
CA HIS A 98 -7.64 -25.79 -8.24
C HIS A 98 -7.83 -27.31 -8.31
N LYS A 99 -8.86 -27.84 -7.67
CA LYS A 99 -9.18 -29.28 -7.67
C LYS A 99 -9.49 -29.78 -9.08
N GLU A 100 -10.31 -29.06 -9.84
CA GLU A 100 -10.66 -29.40 -11.24
C GLU A 100 -9.43 -29.31 -12.16
N ASP A 101 -8.69 -28.22 -12.10
CA ASP A 101 -7.46 -28.01 -12.87
C ASP A 101 -6.43 -29.13 -12.59
N LEU A 102 -6.31 -29.55 -11.33
CA LEU A 102 -5.39 -30.62 -10.94
C LEU A 102 -5.83 -31.98 -11.49
N ALA A 103 -7.13 -32.25 -11.54
CA ALA A 103 -7.65 -33.48 -12.14
C ALA A 103 -7.33 -33.54 -13.63
N LYS A 104 -7.55 -32.44 -14.35
CA LYS A 104 -7.18 -32.31 -15.78
C LYS A 104 -5.68 -32.48 -15.99
N LEU A 105 -4.84 -31.83 -15.18
CA LEU A 105 -3.38 -31.99 -15.27
C LEU A 105 -2.95 -33.43 -15.06
N LYS A 106 -3.48 -34.10 -14.03
CA LYS A 106 -3.15 -35.50 -13.76
C LYS A 106 -3.58 -36.41 -14.90
N LYS A 107 -4.75 -36.16 -15.52
CA LYS A 107 -5.21 -36.92 -16.70
C LYS A 107 -4.25 -36.72 -17.87
N VAL A 108 -3.97 -35.48 -18.24
CA VAL A 108 -3.07 -35.14 -19.36
C VAL A 108 -1.67 -35.73 -19.17
N ILE A 109 -1.06 -35.56 -17.99
CA ILE A 109 0.27 -36.13 -17.72
C ILE A 109 0.24 -37.65 -17.78
N LYS A 110 -0.80 -38.33 -17.28
CA LYS A 110 -0.90 -39.79 -17.38
C LYS A 110 -1.06 -40.29 -18.82
N THR A 111 -1.77 -39.55 -19.67
CA THR A 111 -2.03 -39.96 -21.05
C THR A 111 -0.82 -39.75 -21.96
N TYR A 112 -0.17 -38.59 -21.85
CA TYR A 112 0.86 -38.17 -22.82
C TYR A 112 2.28 -38.20 -22.27
N HIS A 113 2.46 -38.14 -20.94
CA HIS A 113 3.76 -37.98 -20.27
C HIS A 113 3.86 -38.84 -18.99
N ALA A 114 3.44 -40.12 -19.09
CA ALA A 114 3.28 -40.99 -17.93
C ALA A 114 4.59 -41.21 -17.14
N ASP A 115 5.71 -41.22 -17.85
CA ASP A 115 7.09 -41.28 -17.33
C ASP A 115 7.43 -40.08 -16.44
N GLU A 116 6.89 -38.90 -16.75
CA GLU A 116 7.12 -37.66 -16.01
C GLU A 116 6.18 -37.51 -14.79
N PHE A 117 5.19 -38.39 -14.59
CA PHE A 117 4.17 -38.23 -13.54
C PHE A 117 4.75 -38.07 -12.13
N LYS A 118 5.72 -38.90 -11.76
CA LYS A 118 6.37 -38.83 -10.43
C LYS A 118 7.15 -37.53 -10.26
N LYS A 119 7.88 -37.12 -11.30
CA LYS A 119 8.64 -35.88 -11.34
C LYS A 119 7.75 -34.65 -11.14
N VAL A 120 6.56 -34.64 -11.74
CA VAL A 120 5.59 -33.54 -11.58
C VAL A 120 4.99 -33.50 -10.18
N PHE A 121 4.57 -34.65 -9.62
CA PHE A 121 3.66 -34.69 -8.46
C PHE A 121 4.20 -35.31 -7.16
N ALA A 122 5.35 -35.99 -7.18
CA ALA A 122 5.80 -36.82 -6.06
C ALA A 122 7.28 -36.65 -5.66
N GLU A 123 8.05 -35.83 -6.37
CA GLU A 123 9.46 -35.59 -6.07
C GLU A 123 9.65 -34.26 -5.32
N ALA A 124 10.27 -34.31 -4.13
CA ALA A 124 10.42 -33.13 -3.27
C ALA A 124 11.53 -32.17 -3.73
N ASN A 125 12.54 -32.69 -4.42
CA ASN A 125 13.79 -31.96 -4.72
C ASN A 125 13.84 -31.43 -6.16
N ILE A 126 12.67 -31.19 -6.77
CA ILE A 126 12.59 -30.63 -8.12
C ILE A 126 12.04 -29.22 -8.06
N GLN A 127 12.87 -28.27 -8.47
CA GLN A 127 12.47 -26.87 -8.56
C GLN A 127 11.38 -26.69 -9.63
N GLY A 128 10.30 -26.02 -9.25
CA GLY A 128 9.23 -25.69 -10.18
C GLY A 128 8.21 -26.80 -10.38
N ASN A 129 8.32 -27.99 -9.79
CA ASN A 129 7.25 -28.99 -9.92
C ASN A 129 6.06 -28.69 -8.99
N TYR A 130 4.98 -29.49 -9.08
CA TYR A 130 3.77 -29.27 -8.27
C TYR A 130 4.06 -29.32 -6.77
N CYS A 131 4.91 -30.26 -6.33
CA CYS A 131 5.35 -30.36 -4.94
C CYS A 131 5.97 -29.07 -4.43
N SER A 132 6.86 -28.43 -5.20
CA SER A 132 7.50 -27.16 -4.83
C SER A 132 6.53 -25.96 -4.89
N TYR A 133 5.55 -25.99 -5.80
CA TYR A 133 4.54 -24.95 -5.99
C TYR A 133 3.52 -24.88 -4.83
N VAL A 134 2.98 -26.02 -4.43
CA VAL A 134 2.13 -26.12 -3.22
C VAL A 134 2.97 -26.18 -1.94
N GLY A 135 4.25 -26.53 -2.11
CA GLY A 135 5.28 -26.78 -1.10
C GLY A 135 4.85 -27.76 -0.02
N SER A 136 4.32 -28.88 -0.48
CA SER A 136 4.09 -30.06 0.32
C SER A 136 4.31 -31.25 -0.57
N CYS A 137 5.16 -32.18 -0.14
CA CYS A 137 5.32 -33.48 -0.78
C CYS A 137 5.13 -34.57 0.27
N LYS A 138 4.51 -35.68 -0.13
CA LYS A 138 4.41 -36.88 0.70
C LYS A 138 5.16 -38.01 0.02
N LYS A 139 6.09 -38.63 0.73
CA LYS A 139 6.77 -39.87 0.31
C LYS A 139 6.47 -40.93 1.36
N ASN A 140 5.89 -42.05 0.93
CA ASN A 140 5.48 -43.16 1.81
C ASN A 140 4.60 -42.69 3.00
N GLY A 141 3.62 -41.82 2.73
CA GLY A 141 2.70 -41.28 3.74
C GLY A 141 3.27 -40.20 4.65
N LYS A 142 4.60 -39.97 4.66
CA LYS A 142 5.25 -38.95 5.49
C LYS A 142 5.49 -37.66 4.70
N LYS A 143 5.29 -36.50 5.35
CA LYS A 143 5.63 -35.19 4.77
C LYS A 143 7.15 -35.09 4.64
N VAL A 144 7.61 -34.67 3.47
CA VAL A 144 9.02 -34.39 3.19
C VAL A 144 9.20 -32.87 3.12
N PRO A 145 10.27 -32.32 3.72
CA PRO A 145 10.55 -30.89 3.61
C PRO A 145 10.78 -30.49 2.14
N ILE A 146 10.34 -29.27 1.81
CA ILE A 146 10.58 -28.65 0.51
C ILE A 146 11.60 -27.54 0.74
N GLU A 147 12.82 -27.74 0.26
CA GLU A 147 13.93 -26.79 0.45
C GLU A 147 13.69 -25.47 -0.28
N LYS A 148 13.14 -25.54 -1.50
CA LYS A 148 12.87 -24.36 -2.35
C LYS A 148 11.43 -24.38 -2.83
N ARG A 149 10.65 -23.39 -2.39
CA ARG A 149 9.30 -23.13 -2.90
C ARG A 149 9.40 -22.57 -4.32
N ALA A 150 8.49 -23.00 -5.20
CA ALA A 150 8.30 -22.37 -6.49
C ALA A 150 7.17 -21.35 -6.43
N ASP A 151 7.37 -20.23 -7.10
CA ASP A 151 6.26 -19.34 -7.43
C ASP A 151 5.48 -19.88 -8.63
N LYS A 152 4.44 -19.14 -9.01
CA LYS A 152 3.53 -19.52 -10.08
C LYS A 152 4.24 -19.57 -11.44
N ASP A 153 5.09 -18.59 -11.72
CA ASP A 153 5.77 -18.46 -13.01
C ASP A 153 6.79 -19.60 -13.18
N ALA A 154 7.57 -19.93 -12.14
CA ALA A 154 8.48 -21.07 -12.16
C ALA A 154 7.76 -22.42 -12.35
N PHE A 155 6.55 -22.57 -11.79
CA PHE A 155 5.73 -23.77 -11.99
C PHE A 155 5.19 -23.89 -13.41
N TYR A 156 4.76 -22.77 -13.98
CA TYR A 156 4.29 -22.74 -15.37
C TYR A 156 5.43 -23.00 -16.36
N ASP A 157 6.61 -22.42 -16.15
CA ASP A 157 7.79 -22.70 -16.97
C ASP A 157 8.19 -24.17 -16.90
N PHE A 158 8.06 -24.80 -15.73
CA PHE A 158 8.26 -26.24 -15.57
C PHE A 158 7.24 -27.05 -16.39
N LEU A 159 5.94 -26.72 -16.30
CA LEU A 159 4.90 -27.41 -17.06
C LEU A 159 5.05 -27.23 -18.57
N LYS A 160 5.36 -26.01 -19.05
CA LYS A 160 5.60 -25.73 -20.48
C LYS A 160 6.77 -26.55 -21.05
N LYS A 161 7.76 -26.91 -20.23
CA LYS A 161 8.86 -27.77 -20.66
C LYS A 161 8.43 -29.21 -20.92
N ILE A 162 7.39 -29.69 -20.23
CA ILE A 162 6.84 -31.04 -20.35
C ILE A 162 5.77 -31.06 -21.46
N LEU A 163 4.86 -30.09 -21.43
CA LEU A 163 3.70 -30.01 -22.32
C LEU A 163 4.06 -29.42 -23.70
N LYS A 164 4.84 -30.16 -24.50
CA LYS A 164 5.29 -29.75 -25.85
C LYS A 164 4.65 -30.51 -27.02
N ASP A 165 3.75 -31.46 -26.77
CA ASP A 165 3.11 -32.24 -27.81
C ASP A 165 2.02 -31.42 -28.55
N GLU A 166 2.35 -30.96 -29.75
CA GLU A 166 1.43 -30.22 -30.62
C GLU A 166 0.28 -31.09 -31.16
N LYS A 167 0.45 -32.42 -31.28
CA LYS A 167 -0.67 -33.31 -31.66
C LYS A 167 -1.67 -33.41 -30.51
N ALA A 168 -1.19 -33.60 -29.29
CA ALA A 168 -2.04 -33.63 -28.10
C ALA A 168 -2.79 -32.31 -27.90
N LYS A 169 -2.11 -31.18 -28.08
CA LYS A 169 -2.72 -29.84 -28.05
C LYS A 169 -3.86 -29.65 -29.05
N ASN A 170 -3.79 -30.25 -30.23
CA ASN A 170 -4.83 -30.13 -31.26
C ASN A 170 -5.95 -31.20 -31.12
N SER A 171 -5.77 -32.23 -30.30
CA SER A 171 -6.70 -33.37 -30.20
C SER A 171 -7.35 -33.56 -28.81
N ASP A 172 -6.72 -33.08 -27.74
CA ASP A 172 -7.25 -33.16 -26.37
C ASP A 172 -7.58 -31.77 -25.82
N ALA A 173 -8.87 -31.56 -25.53
CA ALA A 173 -9.38 -30.31 -25.00
C ALA A 173 -8.78 -29.93 -23.63
N ASP A 174 -8.49 -30.91 -22.76
CA ASP A 174 -7.86 -30.65 -21.46
C ASP A 174 -6.41 -30.17 -21.65
N TYR A 175 -5.69 -30.74 -22.62
CA TYR A 175 -4.32 -30.31 -22.95
C TYR A 175 -4.29 -28.86 -23.44
N ALA A 176 -5.16 -28.53 -24.40
CA ALA A 176 -5.31 -27.16 -24.90
C ALA A 176 -5.73 -26.18 -23.81
N PHE A 177 -6.70 -26.57 -22.96
CA PHE A 177 -7.17 -25.78 -21.83
C PHE A 177 -6.03 -25.45 -20.85
N ILE A 178 -5.20 -26.44 -20.48
CA ILE A 178 -4.08 -26.23 -19.55
C ILE A 178 -3.09 -25.22 -20.13
N LEU A 179 -2.70 -25.37 -21.40
CA LEU A 179 -1.77 -24.42 -22.03
C LEU A 179 -2.34 -23.00 -22.05
N ASN A 180 -3.63 -22.85 -22.40
CA ASN A 180 -4.29 -21.55 -22.42
C ASN A 180 -4.36 -20.91 -21.02
N GLU A 181 -4.76 -21.65 -19.99
CA GLU A 181 -4.83 -21.15 -18.61
C GLU A 181 -3.45 -20.81 -18.03
N ILE A 182 -2.40 -21.50 -18.49
CA ILE A 182 -1.01 -21.16 -18.16
C ILE A 182 -0.63 -19.80 -18.77
N GLU A 183 -0.97 -19.54 -20.04
CA GLU A 183 -0.71 -18.24 -20.67
C GLU A 183 -1.51 -17.10 -20.02
N LEU A 184 -2.77 -17.35 -19.66
CA LEU A 184 -3.61 -16.41 -18.91
C LEU A 184 -3.20 -16.25 -17.44
N LYS A 185 -2.26 -17.07 -16.97
CA LYS A 185 -1.78 -17.16 -15.59
C LYS A 185 -2.88 -17.45 -14.54
N THR A 186 -3.91 -18.19 -14.92
CA THR A 186 -5.09 -18.54 -14.10
C THR A 186 -5.10 -20.00 -13.65
N PHE A 187 -4.20 -20.84 -14.15
CA PHE A 187 -4.14 -22.28 -13.88
C PHE A 187 -3.72 -22.63 -12.44
N LEU A 188 -4.41 -23.58 -11.79
CA LEU A 188 -4.08 -24.08 -10.44
C LEU A 188 -3.89 -22.96 -9.39
N PRO A 189 -4.88 -22.07 -9.20
CA PRO A 189 -4.75 -20.93 -8.30
C PRO A 189 -4.62 -21.37 -6.84
N LYS A 190 -3.91 -20.58 -6.00
CA LYS A 190 -3.80 -20.81 -4.56
C LYS A 190 -4.71 -19.84 -3.80
N GLN A 191 -5.40 -20.32 -2.75
CA GLN A 191 -6.22 -19.47 -1.88
C GLN A 191 -5.38 -18.39 -1.18
N VAL A 192 -4.16 -18.74 -0.78
CA VAL A 192 -3.16 -17.84 -0.21
C VAL A 192 -2.21 -17.37 -1.31
N SER A 193 -2.22 -16.08 -1.58
CA SER A 193 -1.37 -15.43 -2.58
C SER A 193 -1.00 -14.02 -2.12
N LYS A 194 0.00 -13.41 -2.77
CA LYS A 194 0.41 -12.02 -2.49
C LYS A 194 -0.73 -11.01 -2.66
N LYS A 195 -1.63 -11.26 -3.63
CA LYS A 195 -2.82 -10.41 -3.87
C LYS A 195 -3.75 -10.32 -2.66
N ASN A 196 -3.67 -11.26 -1.71
CA ASN A 196 -4.49 -11.22 -0.50
C ASN A 196 -4.15 -10.03 0.41
N ALA A 197 -2.98 -9.40 0.25
CA ALA A 197 -2.61 -8.19 1.00
C ALA A 197 -3.54 -7.00 0.68
N ASN A 198 -4.07 -6.93 -0.54
CA ASN A 198 -5.01 -5.89 -0.97
C ASN A 198 -6.46 -6.16 -0.52
N ILE A 199 -6.72 -7.22 0.24
CA ILE A 199 -8.07 -7.51 0.75
C ILE A 199 -8.36 -6.58 1.93
N PRO A 200 -9.33 -5.66 1.80
CA PRO A 200 -9.70 -4.75 2.88
C PRO A 200 -10.28 -5.51 4.06
N TYR A 201 -9.98 -5.07 5.29
CA TYR A 201 -10.48 -5.72 6.51
C TYR A 201 -12.01 -5.70 6.59
N GLN A 202 -12.67 -4.74 5.92
CA GLN A 202 -14.11 -4.57 5.86
C GLN A 202 -14.83 -5.82 5.35
N LEU A 203 -14.26 -6.55 4.37
CA LEU A 203 -14.85 -7.81 3.91
C LEU A 203 -14.86 -8.88 5.00
N ARG A 204 -13.77 -8.96 5.78
CA ARG A 204 -13.70 -9.86 6.94
C ARG A 204 -14.64 -9.41 8.04
N ARG A 205 -14.81 -8.10 8.22
CA ARG A 205 -15.75 -7.52 9.19
C ARG A 205 -17.19 -7.92 8.86
N MET A 206 -17.60 -7.83 7.60
CA MET A 206 -18.93 -8.25 7.15
C MET A 206 -19.21 -9.72 7.48
N GLU A 207 -18.25 -10.62 7.23
CA GLU A 207 -18.38 -12.03 7.60
C GLU A 207 -18.42 -12.24 9.12
N LEU A 208 -17.52 -11.58 9.86
CA LEU A 208 -17.46 -11.65 11.32
C LEU A 208 -18.77 -11.20 11.96
N GLU A 209 -19.30 -10.04 11.56
CA GLU A 209 -20.58 -9.53 12.02
C GLU A 209 -21.70 -10.54 11.77
N LYS A 210 -21.74 -11.16 10.57
CA LYS A 210 -22.75 -12.18 10.25
C LYS A 210 -22.63 -13.42 11.12
N ILE A 211 -21.40 -13.89 11.37
CA ILE A 211 -21.12 -15.05 12.23
C ILE A 211 -21.58 -14.75 13.66
N VAL A 212 -21.15 -13.63 14.23
CA VAL A 212 -21.48 -13.27 15.62
C VAL A 212 -22.98 -13.02 15.79
N ASN A 213 -23.64 -12.36 14.83
CA ASN A 213 -25.10 -12.17 14.82
C ASN A 213 -25.88 -13.50 14.82
N ASN A 214 -25.37 -14.52 14.13
CA ASN A 214 -25.98 -15.84 14.12
C ASN A 214 -25.69 -16.59 15.43
N ALA A 215 -24.46 -16.53 15.92
CA ALA A 215 -24.01 -17.21 17.14
C ALA A 215 -24.69 -16.67 18.41
N GLU A 216 -24.96 -15.36 18.46
CA GLU A 216 -25.62 -14.69 19.59
C GLU A 216 -26.99 -15.29 19.94
N LYS A 217 -27.69 -15.89 18.96
CA LYS A 217 -28.97 -16.59 19.18
C LYS A 217 -28.84 -17.86 20.03
N TYR A 218 -27.64 -18.45 20.06
CA TYR A 218 -27.36 -19.72 20.73
C TYR A 218 -26.46 -19.55 21.96
N PHE A 219 -25.68 -18.46 22.01
CA PHE A 219 -24.71 -18.19 23.06
C PHE A 219 -25.00 -16.84 23.71
N SER A 220 -25.73 -16.85 24.83
CA SER A 220 -26.18 -15.65 25.55
C SER A 220 -25.04 -14.75 26.00
N PHE A 221 -23.85 -15.30 26.28
CA PHE A 221 -22.69 -14.52 26.71
C PHE A 221 -22.26 -13.47 25.67
N LEU A 222 -22.59 -13.65 24.39
CA LEU A 222 -22.28 -12.69 23.34
C LEU A 222 -23.04 -11.36 23.51
N SER A 223 -24.22 -11.40 24.13
CA SER A 223 -25.06 -10.24 24.43
C SER A 223 -24.79 -9.66 25.82
N GLU A 224 -23.95 -10.28 26.64
CA GLU A 224 -23.59 -9.74 27.96
C GLU A 224 -22.89 -8.39 27.78
N LYS A 225 -23.37 -7.40 28.54
CA LYS A 225 -22.94 -6.01 28.45
C LYS A 225 -22.24 -5.59 29.73
N ASP A 226 -21.12 -4.91 29.58
CA ASP A 226 -20.48 -4.16 30.67
C ASP A 226 -20.35 -2.67 30.32
N GLU A 227 -19.51 -1.95 31.06
CA GLU A 227 -19.30 -0.50 30.87
C GLU A 227 -18.77 -0.14 29.47
N TYR A 228 -18.15 -1.09 28.76
CA TYR A 228 -17.51 -0.89 27.46
C TYR A 228 -18.31 -1.49 26.28
N GLY A 229 -19.52 -2.01 26.55
CA GLY A 229 -20.39 -2.61 25.54
C GLY A 229 -20.52 -4.13 25.69
N THR A 230 -21.08 -4.75 24.65
CA THR A 230 -21.33 -6.20 24.60
C THR A 230 -20.08 -6.99 24.22
N VAL A 231 -20.01 -8.26 24.60
CA VAL A 231 -18.92 -9.17 24.17
C VAL A 231 -18.83 -9.22 22.64
N LYS A 232 -19.97 -9.24 21.94
CA LYS A 232 -20.05 -9.12 20.48
C LYS A 232 -19.36 -7.87 19.94
N GLU A 233 -19.67 -6.69 20.49
CA GLU A 233 -19.04 -5.43 20.07
C GLU A 233 -17.53 -5.47 20.29
N LYS A 234 -17.07 -6.05 21.39
CA LYS A 234 -15.64 -6.22 21.69
C LYS A 234 -14.94 -7.15 20.70
N ILE A 235 -15.57 -8.25 20.30
CA ILE A 235 -15.03 -9.14 19.26
C ILE A 235 -14.88 -8.38 17.93
N ILE A 236 -15.87 -7.56 17.56
CA ILE A 236 -15.78 -6.73 16.35
C ILE A 236 -14.65 -5.70 16.50
N GLN A 237 -14.52 -5.06 17.66
CA GLN A 237 -13.46 -4.09 17.92
C GLN A 237 -12.05 -4.69 17.85
N LEU A 238 -11.85 -5.95 18.25
CA LEU A 238 -10.56 -6.64 18.08
C LEU A 238 -10.10 -6.67 16.60
N LEU A 239 -11.04 -6.71 15.65
CA LEU A 239 -10.74 -6.66 14.23
C LEU A 239 -10.60 -5.21 13.71
N THR A 240 -11.47 -4.30 14.16
CA THR A 240 -11.58 -2.95 13.58
C THR A 240 -10.64 -1.92 14.20
N PHE A 241 -10.24 -2.11 15.45
CA PHE A 241 -9.43 -1.14 16.15
C PHE A 241 -8.02 -1.06 15.55
N LYS A 242 -7.68 0.14 15.06
CA LYS A 242 -6.34 0.47 14.59
C LYS A 242 -5.80 1.59 15.46
N ARG A 243 -4.74 1.31 16.21
CA ARG A 243 -4.04 2.32 16.99
C ARG A 243 -3.55 3.45 16.06
N PRO A 244 -3.89 4.73 16.33
CA PRO A 244 -3.35 5.84 15.56
C PRO A 244 -1.82 5.87 15.66
N TYR A 245 -1.15 6.19 14.54
CA TYR A 245 0.31 6.11 14.44
C TYR A 245 1.01 7.06 15.43
N TYR A 246 0.42 8.24 15.67
CA TYR A 246 0.94 9.24 16.59
C TYR A 246 0.83 8.84 18.05
N ILE A 247 0.13 7.76 18.40
CA ILE A 247 0.14 7.26 19.79
C ILE A 247 1.41 6.46 20.10
N GLY A 248 1.97 5.76 19.11
CA GLY A 248 3.19 4.97 19.30
C GLY A 248 3.01 3.77 20.26
N ILE A 249 4.01 3.55 21.12
CA ILE A 249 4.03 2.47 22.12
C ILE A 249 3.30 2.96 23.38
N ILE A 250 2.36 2.16 23.87
CA ILE A 250 1.50 2.51 25.01
C ILE A 250 2.25 2.41 26.35
N GLN A 251 3.29 1.57 26.40
CA GLN A 251 4.10 1.40 27.59
C GLN A 251 5.07 2.56 27.76
N ASP A 252 4.98 3.22 28.91
CA ASP A 252 5.70 4.43 29.30
C ASP A 252 6.79 4.18 30.35
N THR A 253 7.05 2.91 30.71
CA THR A 253 8.06 2.53 31.72
C THR A 253 9.47 3.01 31.38
N HIS A 254 9.73 3.33 30.11
CA HIS A 254 11.01 3.83 29.64
C HIS A 254 10.96 5.29 29.20
N LYS A 255 9.88 6.02 29.49
CA LYS A 255 9.70 7.42 29.08
C LYS A 255 10.80 8.34 29.60
N GLU A 256 11.26 8.13 30.82
CA GLU A 256 12.37 8.91 31.39
C GLU A 256 13.71 8.63 30.70
N LYS A 257 13.95 7.39 30.24
CA LYS A 257 15.20 6.99 29.59
C LYS A 257 15.22 7.29 28.09
N PHE A 258 14.08 7.17 27.43
CA PHE A 258 13.90 7.32 25.98
C PHE A 258 12.65 8.15 25.66
N PRO A 259 12.64 9.45 26.02
CA PRO A 259 11.47 10.32 25.82
C PRO A 259 11.13 10.49 24.33
N ASP A 260 12.12 10.37 23.44
CA ASP A 260 11.98 10.38 21.97
C ASP A 260 11.26 9.13 21.41
N ARG A 261 11.26 8.02 22.18
CA ARG A 261 10.68 6.73 21.78
C ARG A 261 9.37 6.40 22.49
N CYS A 262 9.06 7.11 23.57
CA CYS A 262 7.91 6.88 24.44
C CYS A 262 7.20 8.21 24.77
N TRP A 263 6.39 8.72 23.86
CA TRP A 263 5.72 10.02 24.00
C TRP A 263 4.23 9.90 24.40
N VAL A 264 3.71 8.69 24.58
CA VAL A 264 2.32 8.49 25.01
C VAL A 264 2.02 9.24 26.30
N VAL A 265 0.85 9.89 26.34
CA VAL A 265 0.33 10.60 27.51
C VAL A 265 -0.91 9.88 27.97
N LYS A 266 -0.88 9.37 29.20
CA LYS A 266 -2.05 8.78 29.85
C LYS A 266 -2.87 9.88 30.54
N LYS A 267 -4.19 9.72 30.60
CA LYS A 267 -5.06 10.60 31.36
C LYS A 267 -4.77 10.47 32.85
N GLU A 268 -4.81 11.58 33.59
CA GLU A 268 -4.48 11.59 35.03
C GLU A 268 -5.44 10.71 35.86
N ASN A 269 -6.70 10.64 35.45
CA ASN A 269 -7.74 9.83 36.09
C ASN A 269 -7.92 8.45 35.44
N ALA A 270 -6.95 7.99 34.65
CA ALA A 270 -6.99 6.67 34.04
C ALA A 270 -7.01 5.58 35.12
N LYS A 271 -7.96 4.64 35.03
CA LYS A 271 -8.01 3.49 35.93
C LYS A 271 -6.71 2.68 35.82
N ASN A 272 -6.22 2.12 36.92
CA ASN A 272 -5.05 1.23 36.89
C ASN A 272 -5.47 -0.18 36.39
N GLU A 273 -5.73 -0.29 35.10
CA GLU A 273 -6.16 -1.52 34.44
C GLU A 273 -5.44 -1.73 33.09
N LYS A 274 -5.60 -2.92 32.52
CA LYS A 274 -5.01 -3.24 31.23
C LYS A 274 -5.70 -2.46 30.11
N ILE A 275 -4.91 -1.80 29.28
CA ILE A 275 -5.39 -1.10 28.08
C ILE A 275 -5.75 -2.13 27.00
N THR A 276 -6.94 -1.97 26.44
CA THR A 276 -7.60 -2.81 25.44
C THR A 276 -8.21 -1.91 24.36
N PRO A 277 -8.67 -2.46 23.22
CA PRO A 277 -9.32 -1.66 22.19
C PRO A 277 -10.52 -0.82 22.65
N TRP A 278 -11.32 -1.32 23.59
CA TRP A 278 -12.58 -0.69 24.02
C TRP A 278 -12.43 0.35 25.12
N ASN A 279 -11.36 0.32 25.91
CA ASN A 279 -11.05 1.34 26.92
C ASN A 279 -9.88 2.25 26.48
N PHE A 280 -9.35 2.09 25.27
CA PHE A 280 -8.12 2.74 24.81
C PHE A 280 -8.12 4.26 25.03
N TYR A 281 -9.21 4.92 24.61
CA TYR A 281 -9.35 6.38 24.71
C TYR A 281 -9.76 6.88 26.09
N ASP A 282 -10.16 5.98 27.01
CA ASP A 282 -10.37 6.34 28.41
C ASP A 282 -9.05 6.42 29.18
N HIS A 283 -8.03 5.71 28.69
CA HIS A 283 -6.69 5.68 29.28
C HIS A 283 -5.73 6.69 28.65
N ILE A 284 -5.84 6.94 27.35
CA ILE A 284 -4.88 7.73 26.59
C ILE A 284 -5.46 9.11 26.28
N ASP A 285 -4.67 10.16 26.57
CA ASP A 285 -4.96 11.52 26.17
C ASP A 285 -4.49 11.69 24.72
N GLU A 286 -5.44 11.58 23.78
CA GLU A 286 -5.16 11.57 22.36
C GLU A 286 -4.49 12.85 21.89
N ASP A 287 -5.02 14.00 22.29
CA ASP A 287 -4.56 15.32 21.88
C ASP A 287 -3.16 15.60 22.40
N LYS A 288 -2.92 15.39 23.70
CA LYS A 288 -1.59 15.58 24.28
C LYS A 288 -0.57 14.60 23.72
N THR A 289 -0.99 13.37 23.40
CA THR A 289 -0.08 12.40 22.77
C THR A 289 0.26 12.80 21.34
N ALA A 290 -0.70 13.30 20.57
CA ALA A 290 -0.46 13.81 19.22
C ALA A 290 0.47 15.03 19.23
N GLU A 291 0.28 15.96 20.17
CA GLU A 291 1.19 17.09 20.38
C GLU A 291 2.59 16.62 20.77
N ALA A 292 2.71 15.69 21.73
CA ALA A 292 3.99 15.12 22.14
C ALA A 292 4.72 14.41 20.99
N PHE A 293 3.98 13.71 20.12
CA PHE A 293 4.53 13.04 18.94
C PHE A 293 5.22 14.02 17.97
N ILE A 294 4.59 15.18 17.72
CA ILE A 294 5.11 16.21 16.82
C ILE A 294 6.25 16.98 17.48
N THR A 295 6.04 17.46 18.69
CA THR A 295 7.01 18.31 19.41
C THR A 295 8.30 17.56 19.72
N SER A 296 8.24 16.27 20.06
CA SER A 296 9.45 15.46 20.31
C SER A 296 10.31 15.21 19.05
N ARG A 297 9.81 15.57 17.86
CA ARG A 297 10.47 15.38 16.56
C ARG A 297 10.69 16.68 15.81
N THR A 298 10.26 17.81 16.39
CA THR A 298 10.43 19.12 15.79
C THR A 298 11.86 19.59 16.02
N ASN A 299 12.48 20.12 14.97
CA ASN A 299 13.82 20.68 15.09
C ASN A 299 13.82 21.92 15.99
N LYS A 300 14.91 22.14 16.71
CA LYS A 300 15.15 23.36 17.47
C LYS A 300 15.83 24.42 16.61
N CYS A 301 15.60 25.68 16.94
CA CYS A 301 16.24 26.80 16.27
C CYS A 301 17.76 26.76 16.50
N THR A 302 18.54 26.90 15.42
CA THR A 302 20.02 26.92 15.51
C THR A 302 20.55 28.22 16.12
N TYR A 303 19.74 29.28 16.12
CA TYR A 303 20.12 30.61 16.65
C TYR A 303 19.59 30.85 18.06
N LEU A 304 18.42 30.30 18.40
CA LEU A 304 17.77 30.44 19.70
C LEU A 304 17.72 29.06 20.38
N ILE A 305 18.70 28.81 21.26
CA ILE A 305 18.85 27.51 21.92
C ILE A 305 17.60 27.23 22.78
N GLY A 306 16.94 26.10 22.52
CA GLY A 306 15.76 25.65 23.25
C GLY A 306 14.42 25.96 22.56
N GLU A 307 14.39 26.94 21.66
CA GLU A 307 13.18 27.35 20.94
C GLU A 307 12.87 26.40 19.78
N ASP A 308 11.58 26.09 19.60
CA ASP A 308 11.10 25.31 18.45
C ASP A 308 11.11 26.13 17.16
N VAL A 309 11.36 25.47 16.03
CA VAL A 309 11.21 26.11 14.72
C VAL A 309 9.74 26.35 14.39
N LEU A 310 9.46 27.40 13.63
CA LEU A 310 8.13 27.63 13.09
C LEU A 310 7.75 26.56 12.06
N PRO A 311 6.46 26.22 11.95
CA PRO A 311 5.96 25.40 10.85
C PRO A 311 6.35 26.00 9.50
N ARG A 312 6.74 25.15 8.53
CA ARG A 312 7.17 25.57 7.19
C ARG A 312 6.14 26.45 6.46
N ASN A 313 4.85 26.23 6.72
CA ASN A 313 3.76 26.99 6.12
C ASN A 313 3.20 28.06 7.06
N SER A 314 3.92 28.42 8.12
CA SER A 314 3.58 29.57 8.96
C SER A 314 3.63 30.86 8.14
N LEU A 315 2.63 31.72 8.29
CA LEU A 315 2.58 33.02 7.60
C LEU A 315 3.85 33.85 7.85
N LEU A 316 4.35 33.83 9.08
CA LEU A 316 5.58 34.54 9.46
C LEU A 316 6.82 33.96 8.78
N TYR A 317 6.91 32.63 8.67
CA TYR A 317 8.04 32.00 7.99
C TYR A 317 8.00 32.27 6.48
N MET A 318 6.83 32.17 5.86
CA MET A 318 6.66 32.49 4.43
C MET A 318 6.95 33.97 4.14
N GLU A 319 6.48 34.89 4.98
CA GLU A 319 6.81 36.31 4.88
C GLU A 319 8.31 36.54 4.98
N TYR A 320 8.98 35.93 5.97
CA TYR A 320 10.43 35.99 6.11
C TYR A 320 11.14 35.47 4.86
N THR A 321 10.73 34.33 4.30
CA THR A 321 11.34 33.76 3.09
C THR A 321 11.20 34.72 1.90
N VAL A 322 10.00 35.25 1.65
CA VAL A 322 9.76 36.20 0.55
C VAL A 322 10.60 37.46 0.71
N LEU A 323 10.63 38.06 1.90
CA LEU A 323 11.42 39.27 2.16
C LEU A 323 12.92 39.01 2.02
N ASN A 324 13.40 37.84 2.46
CA ASN A 324 14.80 37.43 2.32
C ASN A 324 15.18 37.23 0.85
N GLU A 325 14.32 36.65 0.03
CA GLU A 325 14.52 36.55 -1.42
C GLU A 325 14.53 37.92 -2.10
N LEU A 326 13.58 38.80 -1.75
CA LEU A 326 13.55 40.17 -2.27
C LEU A 326 14.85 40.90 -1.93
N ASN A 327 15.40 40.74 -0.73
CA ASN A 327 16.66 41.40 -0.36
C ASN A 327 17.85 41.07 -1.27
N ASN A 328 17.83 39.93 -1.97
CA ASN A 328 18.87 39.53 -2.91
C ASN A 328 18.68 40.11 -4.32
N LEU A 329 17.52 40.70 -4.62
CA LEU A 329 17.27 41.32 -5.92
C LEU A 329 18.02 42.64 -6.06
N LYS A 330 18.59 42.84 -7.25
CA LYS A 330 19.14 44.12 -7.71
C LYS A 330 18.30 44.58 -8.88
N VAL A 331 17.63 45.71 -8.73
CA VAL A 331 16.82 46.31 -9.78
C VAL A 331 17.44 47.65 -10.11
N SER A 332 18.03 47.75 -11.30
CA SER A 332 18.66 48.98 -11.78
C SER A 332 17.91 49.51 -13.00
N VAL A 333 17.67 50.82 -13.01
CA VAL A 333 17.17 51.56 -14.17
C VAL A 333 18.23 52.58 -14.53
N ASP A 334 18.64 52.61 -15.80
CA ASP A 334 19.72 53.48 -16.31
C ASP A 334 21.02 53.41 -15.50
N GLY A 335 21.35 52.22 -14.99
CA GLY A 335 22.55 51.96 -14.20
C GLY A 335 22.44 52.30 -12.71
N VAL A 336 21.32 52.88 -12.25
CA VAL A 336 21.09 53.24 -10.85
C VAL A 336 20.22 52.18 -10.17
N ASN A 337 20.68 51.63 -9.04
CA ASN A 337 19.88 50.69 -8.24
C ASN A 337 18.73 51.44 -7.55
N ILE A 338 17.50 51.12 -7.93
CA ILE A 338 16.28 51.72 -7.38
C ILE A 338 15.59 50.84 -6.34
N PHE A 339 16.19 49.69 -6.00
CA PHE A 339 15.56 48.67 -5.16
C PHE A 339 15.63 49.01 -3.65
N ASP A 340 14.90 50.04 -3.26
CA ASP A 340 14.84 50.56 -1.89
C ASP A 340 13.81 49.84 -1.01
N VAL A 341 13.79 50.17 0.28
CA VAL A 341 12.88 49.55 1.26
C VAL A 341 11.41 49.84 0.94
N LYS A 342 11.10 51.01 0.37
CA LYS A 342 9.72 51.38 0.03
C LYS A 342 9.20 50.56 -1.14
N LEU A 343 10.01 50.37 -2.17
CA LEU A 343 9.68 49.55 -3.34
C LEU A 343 9.53 48.07 -2.96
N LYS A 344 10.42 47.53 -2.10
CA LYS A 344 10.30 46.16 -1.55
C LYS A 344 8.95 45.93 -0.87
N LYS A 345 8.54 46.85 0.02
CA LYS A 345 7.25 46.76 0.71
C LYS A 345 6.08 46.84 -0.27
N LYS A 346 6.15 47.73 -1.27
CA LYS A 346 5.12 47.83 -2.32
C LYS A 346 4.99 46.53 -3.12
N ILE A 347 6.09 45.94 -3.55
CA ILE A 347 6.09 44.66 -4.29
C ILE A 347 5.50 43.55 -3.43
N TYR A 348 5.85 43.48 -2.14
CA TYR A 348 5.28 42.49 -1.23
C TYR A 348 3.75 42.65 -1.10
N GLU A 349 3.27 43.85 -0.78
CA GLU A 349 1.84 44.13 -0.56
C GLU A 349 0.98 44.02 -1.84
N GLN A 350 1.50 44.49 -2.98
CA GLN A 350 0.72 44.62 -4.21
C GLN A 350 0.94 43.48 -5.21
N VAL A 351 1.99 42.67 -5.04
CA VAL A 351 2.29 41.55 -5.95
C VAL A 351 2.19 40.22 -5.20
N PHE A 352 2.99 40.02 -4.15
CA PHE A 352 3.05 38.73 -3.44
C PHE A 352 1.81 38.42 -2.61
N LYS A 353 1.10 39.42 -2.06
CA LYS A 353 -0.21 39.18 -1.41
C LYS A 353 -1.37 39.00 -2.39
N GLN A 354 -1.21 39.42 -3.65
CA GLN A 354 -2.25 39.35 -4.68
C GLN A 354 -2.13 38.08 -5.55
N ARG A 355 -0.94 37.48 -5.61
CA ARG A 355 -0.64 36.34 -6.50
C ARG A 355 0.09 35.23 -5.75
N LYS A 356 -0.36 33.99 -5.95
CA LYS A 356 0.28 32.79 -5.37
C LYS A 356 1.70 32.58 -5.90
N GLU A 357 1.94 32.89 -7.17
CA GLU A 357 3.25 32.75 -7.82
C GLU A 357 3.63 34.07 -8.49
N VAL A 358 4.86 34.51 -8.26
CA VAL A 358 5.39 35.76 -8.79
C VAL A 358 6.62 35.46 -9.63
N SER A 359 6.57 35.84 -10.90
CA SER A 359 7.69 35.66 -11.83
C SER A 359 8.54 36.93 -11.93
N LYS A 360 9.77 36.80 -12.44
CA LYS A 360 10.61 37.97 -12.76
C LYS A 360 9.90 38.96 -13.68
N LYS A 361 9.14 38.46 -14.64
CA LYS A 361 8.36 39.30 -15.56
C LYS A 361 7.28 40.08 -14.81
N THR A 362 6.59 39.43 -13.87
CA THR A 362 5.57 40.09 -13.04
C THR A 362 6.15 41.22 -12.18
N ILE A 363 7.39 41.06 -11.70
CA ILE A 363 8.09 42.11 -10.95
C ILE A 363 8.60 43.21 -11.88
N ALA A 364 9.00 42.89 -13.10
CA ALA A 364 9.47 43.89 -14.08
C ALA A 364 8.32 44.70 -14.71
N ASP A 365 7.15 44.09 -14.87
CA ASP A 365 5.93 44.76 -15.36
C ASP A 365 5.31 45.69 -14.29
N PHE A 366 5.65 45.48 -13.01
CA PHE A 366 5.23 46.29 -11.86
C PHE A 366 6.21 47.44 -11.62
#